data_AF-A0A438C3J3-F1
#
_entry.id   AF-A0A438C3J3-F1
#
_cell.length_a   1.000
_cell.length_b   1.000
_cell.length_c   1.000
_cell.angle_alpha   90.00
_cell.angle_beta   90.00
_cell.angle_gamma   90.00
#
_symmetry.space_group_name_H-M   'P 1'
#
loop_
_entity.id
_entity.type
_entity.pdbx_description
1 polymer ?
#
loop_
_entity_poly.entity_id
_entity_poly.type
_entity_poly.pdbx_seq_one_letter_code
_entity_poly.pdbx_strand_id
1 'polypeptide(L)'
;MSRCMHLLDSPHKGGWRKVLHPGMEPRIVLQLTHHITILKVDSSVHGTAVEENLLESVLATLINKDGGVATAHDFLEANSEHELCQELLKMWNHLKPSTQRVLSLAAEVKTLENEREHLKLNLHRAEEEVKLLFDENNLLDEENKRLLQQYLKERNHPGSGGKHISSASAKGNKRKCSPKTHSPIERKIDFNDLESSRQPLSPLQHNSPNPRLHKK
;
A
#
# COMPACT_ATOMS: atom_id res chain seq x y z
N MET A 1 -5.30 61.76 49.09
CA MET A 1 -6.25 61.69 47.97
C MET A 1 -5.61 62.32 46.74
N SER A 2 -5.61 61.57 45.64
CA SER A 2 -5.45 61.92 44.22
C SER A 2 -4.38 62.90 43.77
N ARG A 3 -3.45 62.38 42.98
CA ARG A 3 -3.04 62.94 41.68
C ARG A 3 -2.51 61.81 40.80
N CYS A 4 -2.97 61.73 39.57
CA CYS A 4 -2.13 61.78 38.37
C CYS A 4 -2.97 61.54 37.12
N MET A 5 -3.00 62.57 36.25
CA MET A 5 -3.35 62.45 34.84
C MET A 5 -2.07 62.35 33.99
N HIS A 6 -2.27 61.78 32.80
CA HIS A 6 -1.57 62.00 31.52
C HIS A 6 -0.37 61.12 31.13
N LEU A 7 -0.68 60.14 30.25
CA LEU A 7 -0.21 59.96 28.87
C LEU A 7 1.26 60.29 28.51
N LEU A 8 2.02 59.28 28.06
CA LEU A 8 2.46 59.08 26.67
C LEU A 8 3.49 57.92 26.53
N ASP A 9 3.45 57.29 25.35
CA ASP A 9 4.48 56.48 24.66
C ASP A 9 4.91 55.07 25.14
N SER A 10 4.57 54.10 24.28
CA SER A 10 5.41 52.93 23.93
C SER A 10 6.31 53.33 22.75
N PRO A 11 7.48 52.69 22.46
CA PRO A 11 7.60 51.23 22.32
C PRO A 11 8.99 50.62 22.64
N HIS A 12 9.09 49.30 22.40
CA HIS A 12 10.30 48.48 22.29
C HIS A 12 11.02 48.01 23.57
N LYS A 13 10.70 46.77 23.96
CA LYS A 13 11.60 45.58 23.95
C LYS A 13 11.05 44.53 24.93
N GLY A 14 10.00 43.81 24.52
CA GLY A 14 9.80 42.45 25.01
C GLY A 14 10.91 41.62 24.36
N GLY A 15 11.94 41.14 25.05
CA GLY A 15 11.85 40.47 26.32
C GLY A 15 11.50 39.02 26.02
N TRP A 16 12.48 38.27 25.50
CA TRP A 16 12.47 36.81 25.52
C TRP A 16 12.39 36.41 27.00
N ARG A 17 11.18 36.38 27.53
CA ARG A 17 10.91 35.74 28.81
C ARG A 17 11.14 34.26 28.58
N LYS A 18 12.38 33.85 28.89
CA LYS A 18 12.78 32.59 29.48
C LYS A 18 11.62 31.59 29.57
N VAL A 19 11.53 30.68 28.61
CA VAL A 19 10.95 29.37 28.88
C VAL A 19 12.05 28.55 29.55
N LEU A 20 12.39 28.93 30.79
CA LEU A 20 13.09 28.04 31.71
C LEU A 20 12.03 27.52 32.65
N HIS A 21 11.83 26.20 32.64
CA HIS A 21 11.02 25.53 33.65
C HIS A 21 11.48 25.96 35.05
N PRO A 22 10.55 26.31 35.96
CA PRO A 22 10.90 26.63 37.34
C PRO A 22 11.37 25.35 38.03
N GLY A 23 12.68 25.12 38.04
CA GLY A 23 13.28 23.91 38.63
C GLY A 23 14.69 23.57 38.15
N MET A 24 15.27 24.28 37.17
CA MET A 24 16.64 24.02 36.74
C MET A 24 17.67 24.71 37.65
N GLU A 25 18.54 23.90 38.26
CA GLU A 25 19.68 24.32 39.09
C GLU A 25 20.55 25.39 38.39
N PRO A 26 20.91 26.51 39.07
CA PRO A 26 21.67 27.62 38.47
C PRO A 26 23.00 27.20 37.84
N ARG A 27 23.61 26.12 38.32
CA ARG A 27 24.87 25.56 37.80
C ARG A 27 24.72 24.96 36.40
N ILE A 28 23.58 24.35 36.10
CA ILE A 28 23.32 23.69 34.81
C ILE A 28 23.13 24.75 33.71
N VAL A 29 22.46 25.85 34.04
CA VAL A 29 22.25 26.99 33.12
C VAL A 29 23.57 27.66 32.76
N LEU A 30 24.48 27.81 33.73
CA LEU A 30 25.82 28.39 33.53
C LEU A 30 26.74 27.48 32.72
N GLN A 31 26.69 26.16 32.93
CA GLN A 31 27.45 25.21 32.11
C GLN A 31 26.96 25.16 30.66
N LEU A 32 25.64 25.20 30.45
CA LEU A 32 25.05 25.24 29.10
C LEU A 32 25.38 26.54 28.38
N THR A 33 25.31 27.69 29.05
CA THR A 33 25.73 28.96 28.45
C THR A 33 27.23 29.00 28.17
N HIS A 34 28.08 28.47 29.06
CA HIS A 34 29.52 28.38 28.82
C HIS A 34 29.86 27.42 27.66
N HIS A 35 29.18 26.27 27.54
CA HIS A 35 29.36 25.35 26.40
C HIS A 35 28.91 25.99 25.07
N ILE A 36 27.77 26.68 25.05
CA ILE A 36 27.28 27.38 23.85
C ILE A 36 28.20 28.55 23.47
N THR A 37 28.81 29.22 24.46
CA THR A 37 29.72 30.33 24.21
C THR A 37 31.09 29.85 23.74
N ILE A 38 31.60 28.72 24.25
CA ILE A 38 32.87 28.12 23.80
C ILE A 38 32.76 27.53 22.38
N LEU A 39 31.62 26.91 22.03
CA LEU A 39 31.40 26.41 20.67
C LEU A 39 31.27 27.51 19.60
N LYS A 40 31.15 28.78 20.03
CA LYS A 40 31.00 29.94 19.13
C LYS A 40 32.31 30.69 18.84
N VAL A 41 33.42 30.35 19.51
CA VAL A 41 34.63 31.21 19.48
C VAL A 41 35.79 30.67 18.64
N ASP A 42 35.86 29.38 18.27
CA ASP A 42 37.00 28.86 17.48
C ASP A 42 36.63 28.15 16.16
N SER A 43 35.45 28.42 15.58
CA SER A 43 35.15 27.92 14.24
C SER A 43 35.75 28.83 13.17
N SER A 44 36.92 28.43 12.67
CA SER A 44 37.53 29.01 11.47
C SER A 44 36.51 29.01 10.32
N VAL A 45 36.13 30.21 9.87
CA VAL A 45 35.21 30.48 8.75
C VAL A 45 35.60 29.73 7.46
N HIS A 46 36.85 29.27 7.35
CA HIS A 46 37.34 28.51 6.20
C HIS A 46 36.95 27.02 6.23
N GLY A 47 36.78 26.42 7.42
CA GLY A 47 36.41 25.00 7.54
C GLY A 47 34.96 24.73 7.12
N THR A 48 34.07 25.67 7.43
CA THR A 48 32.62 25.57 7.18
C THR A 48 32.29 25.62 5.69
N ALA A 49 32.95 26.47 4.90
CA ALA A 49 32.71 26.56 3.47
C ALA A 49 33.19 25.32 2.69
N VAL A 50 34.33 24.74 3.09
CA VAL A 50 34.85 23.51 2.48
C VAL A 50 33.93 22.33 2.78
N GLU A 51 33.47 22.20 4.02
CA GLU A 51 32.51 21.18 4.42
C GLU A 51 31.20 21.27 3.63
N GLU A 52 30.62 22.47 3.53
CA GLU A 52 29.38 22.69 2.77
C GLU A 52 29.53 22.32 1.29
N ASN A 53 30.65 22.68 0.65
CA ASN A 53 30.90 22.34 -0.75
C ASN A 53 31.09 20.84 -0.98
N LEU A 54 31.75 20.16 -0.03
CA LEU A 54 31.88 18.71 -0.05
C LEU A 54 30.52 18.04 0.10
N LEU A 55 29.69 18.51 1.03
CA LEU A 55 28.33 18.00 1.23
C LEU A 55 27.47 18.20 -0.03
N GLU A 56 27.49 19.39 -0.63
CA GLU A 56 26.80 19.65 -1.89
C GLU A 56 27.26 18.70 -3.00
N SER A 57 28.57 18.46 -3.12
CA SER A 57 29.11 17.53 -4.12
C SER A 57 28.68 16.08 -3.86
N VAL A 58 28.72 15.63 -2.61
CA VAL A 58 28.31 14.27 -2.23
C VAL A 58 26.83 14.06 -2.50
N LEU A 59 25.97 14.99 -2.05
CA LEU A 59 24.53 14.88 -2.27
C LEU A 59 24.18 14.99 -3.76
N ALA A 60 24.85 15.85 -4.52
CA ALA A 60 24.65 15.93 -5.97
C ALA A 60 25.09 14.65 -6.69
N THR A 61 26.18 14.01 -6.26
CA THR A 61 26.69 12.77 -6.86
C THR A 61 25.82 11.57 -6.53
N LEU A 62 25.41 11.43 -5.26
CA LEU A 62 24.70 10.26 -4.76
C LEU A 62 23.18 10.34 -4.95
N ILE A 63 22.61 11.55 -4.96
CA ILE A 63 21.16 11.79 -5.01
C ILE A 63 20.85 12.55 -6.30
N ASN A 64 21.26 11.96 -7.43
CA ASN A 64 21.18 12.60 -8.75
C ASN A 64 19.84 12.32 -9.45
N LYS A 65 18.73 12.36 -8.70
CA LYS A 65 17.39 12.15 -9.24
C LYS A 65 16.63 13.47 -9.29
N ASP A 66 16.47 13.98 -10.51
CA ASP A 66 15.74 15.20 -10.88
C ASP A 66 14.25 15.19 -10.46
N GLY A 67 13.74 14.05 -9.98
CA GLY A 67 12.38 13.90 -9.45
C GLY A 67 12.19 14.30 -7.97
N GLY A 68 13.27 14.57 -7.22
CA GLY A 68 13.20 14.78 -5.77
C GLY A 68 12.67 16.15 -5.31
N VAL A 69 12.84 17.19 -6.14
CA VAL A 69 12.49 18.57 -5.73
C VAL A 69 10.98 18.76 -5.59
N ALA A 70 10.19 18.19 -6.50
CA ALA A 70 8.74 18.20 -6.42
C ALA A 70 8.24 17.42 -5.19
N THR A 71 8.84 16.24 -4.91
CA THR A 71 8.45 15.41 -3.77
C THR A 71 8.71 16.06 -2.43
N ALA A 72 9.77 16.87 -2.31
CA ALA A 72 10.08 17.58 -1.07
C ALA A 72 9.10 18.72 -0.77
N HIS A 73 8.73 19.50 -1.79
CA HIS A 73 7.79 20.60 -1.64
C HIS A 73 6.38 20.08 -1.31
N ASP A 74 5.90 19.09 -2.06
CA ASP A 74 4.60 18.44 -1.84
C ASP A 74 4.53 17.80 -0.44
N PHE A 75 5.63 17.20 0.00
CA PHE A 75 5.74 16.65 1.35
C PHE A 75 5.58 17.71 2.44
N LEU A 76 6.24 18.87 2.31
CA LEU A 76 6.07 19.95 3.27
C LEU A 76 4.66 20.52 3.23
N GLU A 77 4.05 20.64 2.05
CA GLU A 77 2.68 21.14 1.89
C GLU A 77 1.65 20.21 2.55
N ALA A 78 1.79 18.90 2.34
CA ALA A 78 0.99 17.88 3.00
C ALA A 78 1.14 17.88 4.54
N ASN A 79 2.26 18.40 5.06
CA ASN A 79 2.55 18.50 6.50
C ASN A 79 2.49 19.95 7.02
N SER A 80 1.82 20.85 6.30
CA SER A 80 1.76 22.30 6.62
C SER A 80 1.02 22.63 7.93
N GLU A 81 0.31 21.67 8.53
CA GLU A 81 -0.23 21.78 9.89
C GLU A 81 0.88 21.98 10.94
N HIS A 82 2.10 21.51 10.65
CA HIS A 82 3.26 21.74 11.49
C HIS A 82 3.92 23.08 11.17
N GLU A 83 4.03 23.96 12.18
CA GLU A 83 4.61 25.31 12.06
C GLU A 83 5.99 25.32 11.38
N LEU A 84 6.84 24.33 11.69
CA LEU A 84 8.18 24.18 11.09
C LEU A 84 8.12 23.87 9.58
N CYS A 85 7.18 23.04 9.14
CA CYS A 85 7.01 22.74 7.71
C CYS A 85 6.51 23.98 6.97
N GLN A 86 5.62 24.75 7.60
CA GLN A 86 5.13 26.01 7.06
C GLN A 86 6.24 27.07 6.93
N GLU A 87 7.13 27.18 7.93
CA GLU A 87 8.27 28.09 7.89
C GLU A 87 9.27 27.69 6.79
N LEU A 88 9.57 26.40 6.67
CA LEU A 88 10.41 25.87 5.60
C LEU A 88 9.83 26.13 4.20
N LEU A 89 8.52 25.98 4.01
CA LEU A 89 7.83 26.32 2.75
C LEU A 89 7.99 27.80 2.39
N LYS A 90 7.81 28.72 3.35
CA LYS A 90 7.98 30.16 3.12
C LYS A 90 9.41 30.51 2.68
N MET A 91 10.39 29.76 3.17
CA MET A 91 11.80 29.95 2.84
C MET A 91 12.30 29.08 1.69
N TRP A 92 11.44 28.29 1.03
CA TRP A 92 11.84 27.26 0.07
C TRP A 92 12.85 27.71 -0.99
N ASN A 93 12.59 28.84 -1.64
CA ASN A 93 13.45 29.43 -2.69
C ASN A 93 14.79 29.97 -2.16
N HIS A 94 14.93 30.12 -0.84
CA HIS A 94 16.15 30.56 -0.16
C HIS A 94 16.91 29.39 0.47
N LEU A 95 16.35 28.17 0.45
CA LEU A 95 17.04 26.99 0.95
C LEU A 95 18.19 26.62 0.03
N LYS A 96 19.28 26.11 0.62
CA LYS A 96 20.38 25.55 -0.16
C LYS A 96 19.90 24.29 -0.89
N PRO A 97 20.45 23.98 -2.08
CA PRO A 97 20.11 22.75 -2.80
C PRO A 97 20.29 21.47 -1.96
N SER A 98 21.36 21.38 -1.15
CA SER A 98 21.56 20.29 -0.19
C SER A 98 20.39 20.14 0.79
N THR A 99 19.89 21.25 1.34
CA THR A 99 18.74 21.24 2.25
C THR A 99 17.49 20.72 1.54
N GLN A 100 17.22 21.18 0.32
CA GLN A 100 16.09 20.68 -0.47
C GLN A 100 16.22 19.18 -0.78
N ARG A 101 17.44 18.68 -1.06
CA ARG A 101 17.69 17.24 -1.26
C ARG A 101 17.49 16.43 0.02
N VAL A 102 17.92 16.93 1.18
CA VAL A 102 17.68 16.25 2.47
C VAL A 102 16.18 16.17 2.77
N LEU A 103 15.43 17.23 2.49
CA LEU A 103 13.97 17.23 2.62
C LEU A 103 13.31 16.25 1.65
N SER A 104 13.82 16.14 0.42
CA SER A 104 13.39 15.11 -0.53
C SER A 104 13.64 13.70 -0.01
N LEU A 105 14.81 13.44 0.57
CA LEU A 105 15.11 12.14 1.16
C LEU A 105 14.18 11.85 2.34
N ALA A 106 13.89 12.83 3.19
CA ALA A 106 12.94 12.65 4.29
C ALA A 106 11.53 12.31 3.77
N ALA A 107 11.09 12.95 2.69
CA ALA A 107 9.83 12.65 2.02
C ALA A 107 9.80 11.22 1.43
N GLU A 108 10.89 10.80 0.77
CA GLU A 108 11.03 9.44 0.24
C GLU A 108 11.02 8.39 1.36
N VAL A 109 11.76 8.62 2.45
CA VAL A 109 11.78 7.74 3.61
C VAL A 109 10.36 7.58 4.17
N LYS A 110 9.62 8.68 4.31
CA LYS A 110 8.26 8.62 4.83
C LYS A 110 7.31 7.85 3.91
N THR A 111 7.45 8.03 2.60
CA THR A 111 6.69 7.27 1.60
C THR A 111 6.99 5.79 1.70
N LEU A 112 8.26 5.40 1.76
CA LEU A 112 8.70 4.01 1.89
C LEU A 112 8.23 3.37 3.20
N GLU A 113 8.20 4.12 4.31
CA GLU A 113 7.64 3.64 5.58
C GLU A 113 6.17 3.24 5.43
N ASN A 114 5.37 4.11 4.81
CA ASN A 114 3.94 3.87 4.60
C ASN A 114 3.72 2.69 3.63
N GLU A 115 4.45 2.63 2.53
CA GLU A 115 4.38 1.53 1.56
C GLU A 115 4.75 0.18 2.19
N ARG A 116 5.79 0.16 3.03
CA ARG A 116 6.21 -1.03 3.78
C ARG A 116 5.09 -1.51 4.72
N GLU A 117 4.40 -0.59 5.39
CA GLU A 117 3.28 -0.93 6.29
C GLU A 117 2.09 -1.49 5.51
N HIS A 118 1.74 -0.88 4.37
CA HIS A 118 0.72 -1.41 3.47
C HIS A 118 1.08 -2.80 2.95
N LEU A 119 2.33 -3.03 2.57
CA LEU A 119 2.79 -4.34 2.10
C LEU A 119 2.70 -5.40 3.18
N LYS A 120 3.03 -5.06 4.44
CA LYS A 120 2.88 -5.98 5.59
C LYS A 120 1.42 -6.38 5.79
N LEU A 121 0.49 -5.43 5.72
CA LEU A 121 -0.95 -5.71 5.85
C LEU A 121 -1.44 -6.61 4.71
N ASN A 122 -1.03 -6.33 3.47
CA ASN A 122 -1.41 -7.13 2.31
C ASN A 122 -0.86 -8.55 2.39
N LEU A 123 0.40 -8.71 2.85
CA LEU A 123 0.99 -10.02 3.06
C LEU A 123 0.22 -10.82 4.11
N HIS A 124 -0.08 -10.21 5.26
CA HIS A 124 -0.83 -10.86 6.31
C HIS A 124 -2.22 -11.33 5.83
N ARG A 125 -2.93 -10.46 5.10
CA ARG A 125 -4.21 -10.81 4.49
C ARG A 125 -4.07 -11.96 3.48
N ALA A 126 -3.05 -11.94 2.63
CA ALA A 126 -2.82 -13.01 1.66
C ALA A 126 -2.53 -14.35 2.35
N GLU A 127 -1.80 -14.35 3.46
CA GLU A 127 -1.56 -15.55 4.29
C GLU A 127 -2.87 -16.10 4.88
N GLU A 128 -3.76 -15.23 5.37
CA GLU A 128 -5.09 -15.63 5.84
C GLU A 128 -5.96 -16.20 4.73
N GLU A 129 -5.98 -15.57 3.56
CA GLU A 129 -6.72 -16.04 2.39
C GLU A 129 -6.22 -17.43 1.93
N VAL A 130 -4.90 -17.65 1.90
CA VAL A 130 -4.33 -18.97 1.58
C VAL A 130 -4.75 -20.03 2.59
N LYS A 131 -4.77 -19.70 3.89
CA LYS A 131 -5.20 -20.64 4.93
C LYS A 131 -6.67 -21.03 4.75
N LEU A 132 -7.55 -20.06 4.54
CA LEU A 132 -8.98 -20.31 4.32
C LEU A 132 -9.21 -21.19 3.08
N LEU A 133 -8.52 -20.88 1.98
CA LEU A 133 -8.62 -21.67 0.75
C LEU A 133 -8.08 -23.09 0.93
N PHE A 134 -7.02 -23.28 1.71
CA PHE A 134 -6.49 -24.60 2.02
C PHE A 134 -7.51 -25.44 2.82
N ASP A 135 -8.14 -24.86 3.83
CA ASP A 135 -9.16 -25.53 4.64
C ASP A 135 -10.39 -25.89 3.79
N GLU A 136 -10.85 -24.97 2.93
CA GLU A 136 -11.94 -25.23 1.99
C GLU A 136 -11.60 -26.31 0.96
N ASN A 137 -10.37 -26.30 0.43
CA ASN A 137 -9.91 -27.31 -0.53
C ASN A 137 -9.88 -28.69 0.11
N ASN A 138 -9.39 -28.81 1.35
CA ASN A 138 -9.40 -30.07 2.09
C ASN A 138 -10.83 -30.59 2.30
N LEU A 139 -11.77 -29.71 2.67
CA LEU A 139 -13.18 -30.11 2.83
C LEU A 139 -13.78 -30.63 1.52
N LEU A 140 -13.51 -29.95 0.42
CA LEU A 140 -13.96 -30.35 -0.91
C LEU A 140 -13.33 -31.67 -1.36
N ASP A 141 -12.05 -31.90 -1.07
CA ASP A 141 -11.36 -33.14 -1.39
C ASP A 141 -11.98 -34.34 -0.64
N GLU A 142 -12.26 -34.19 0.66
CA GLU A 142 -12.93 -35.22 1.45
C GLU A 142 -14.36 -35.51 0.95
N GLU A 143 -15.12 -34.48 0.60
CA GLU A 143 -16.46 -34.64 0.04
C GLU A 143 -16.41 -35.32 -1.35
N ASN A 144 -15.45 -34.95 -2.19
CA ASN A 144 -15.26 -35.55 -3.51
C ASN A 144 -14.88 -37.03 -3.40
N LYS A 145 -13.98 -37.39 -2.48
CA LYS A 145 -13.66 -38.80 -2.16
C LYS A 145 -14.91 -39.56 -1.69
N ARG A 146 -15.74 -38.95 -0.83
CA ARG A 146 -16.99 -39.54 -0.34
C ARG A 146 -17.96 -39.83 -1.48
N LEU A 147 -18.20 -38.85 -2.35
CA LEU A 147 -19.09 -38.98 -3.51
C LEU A 147 -18.57 -40.02 -4.50
N LEU A 148 -17.27 -40.04 -4.77
CA LEU A 148 -16.68 -41.02 -5.66
C LEU A 148 -16.84 -42.45 -5.12
N GLN A 149 -16.65 -42.66 -3.82
CA GLN A 149 -16.91 -43.95 -3.19
C GLN A 149 -18.38 -44.35 -3.28
N GLN A 150 -19.30 -43.41 -3.09
CA GLN A 150 -20.74 -43.67 -3.24
C GLN A 150 -21.08 -44.07 -4.68
N TYR A 151 -20.62 -43.29 -5.67
CA TYR A 151 -20.82 -43.58 -7.08
C TYR A 151 -20.31 -44.97 -7.47
N LEU A 152 -19.12 -45.35 -6.99
CA LEU A 152 -18.56 -46.68 -7.24
C LEU A 152 -19.40 -47.78 -6.57
N LYS A 153 -19.90 -47.58 -5.35
CA LYS A 153 -20.78 -48.55 -4.68
C LYS A 153 -22.09 -48.74 -5.43
N GLU A 154 -22.72 -47.66 -5.88
CA GLU A 154 -23.97 -47.70 -6.64
C GLU A 154 -23.79 -48.40 -8.00
N ARG A 155 -22.69 -48.12 -8.70
CA ARG A 155 -22.37 -48.76 -9.98
C ARG A 155 -22.00 -50.24 -9.83
N ASN A 156 -21.35 -50.61 -8.73
CA ASN A 156 -20.89 -51.98 -8.48
C ASN A 156 -21.92 -52.84 -7.75
N HIS A 157 -23.17 -52.38 -7.54
CA HIS A 157 -24.25 -53.24 -7.06
C HIS A 157 -24.69 -54.20 -8.18
N PRO A 158 -24.41 -55.52 -8.07
CA PRO A 158 -24.93 -56.50 -9.01
C PRO A 158 -26.35 -56.85 -8.57
N GLY A 159 -27.34 -56.00 -8.84
CA GLY A 159 -28.63 -56.24 -8.17
C GLY A 159 -29.79 -55.29 -8.44
N SER A 160 -29.98 -54.81 -9.67
CA SER A 160 -31.32 -54.45 -10.14
C SER A 160 -31.41 -54.55 -11.67
N GLY A 161 -30.84 -55.62 -12.21
CA GLY A 161 -31.25 -56.12 -13.52
C GLY A 161 -32.64 -56.72 -13.33
N GLY A 162 -33.64 -56.07 -13.91
CA GLY A 162 -35.06 -56.36 -13.73
C GLY A 162 -35.38 -57.86 -13.75
N LYS A 163 -36.16 -58.29 -12.76
CA LYS A 163 -36.82 -59.59 -12.78
C LYS A 163 -37.76 -59.64 -13.99
N HIS A 164 -37.22 -60.17 -15.07
CA HIS A 164 -37.83 -61.07 -16.04
C HIS A 164 -39.37 -61.07 -15.99
N ILE A 165 -40.01 -60.20 -16.78
CA ILE A 165 -41.40 -60.39 -17.16
C ILE A 165 -41.42 -61.66 -18.02
N SER A 166 -42.01 -62.72 -17.48
CA SER A 166 -42.31 -63.95 -18.17
C SER A 166 -43.18 -63.66 -19.40
N SER A 167 -42.58 -63.54 -20.59
CA SER A 167 -43.31 -63.63 -21.85
C SER A 167 -42.91 -64.91 -22.55
N ALA A 168 -43.93 -65.74 -22.79
CA ALA A 168 -43.81 -67.09 -23.28
C ALA A 168 -43.31 -67.13 -24.74
N SER A 169 -42.46 -68.14 -25.00
CA SER A 169 -42.41 -68.99 -26.19
C SER A 169 -42.71 -68.34 -27.56
N ALA A 170 -41.64 -68.09 -28.33
CA ALA A 170 -41.67 -68.32 -29.77
C ALA A 170 -40.31 -68.85 -30.26
N LYS A 171 -40.40 -69.73 -31.25
CA LYS A 171 -39.46 -70.77 -31.66
C LYS A 171 -38.61 -70.32 -32.86
N GLY A 172 -37.32 -70.69 -32.87
CA GLY A 172 -36.39 -70.62 -34.02
C GLY A 172 -35.72 -69.25 -34.19
N ASN A 173 -34.45 -69.08 -34.57
CA ASN A 173 -33.59 -69.90 -35.39
C ASN A 173 -32.10 -69.55 -35.11
N LYS A 174 -31.20 -70.54 -35.09
CA LYS A 174 -29.74 -70.33 -34.96
C LYS A 174 -29.21 -69.48 -36.14
N ARG A 175 -28.44 -68.42 -35.88
CA ARG A 175 -27.02 -68.28 -36.31
C ARG A 175 -26.40 -66.87 -36.12
N LYS A 176 -25.13 -66.92 -35.69
CA LYS A 176 -24.00 -65.97 -35.74
C LYS A 176 -23.88 -64.91 -34.62
N CYS A 177 -23.04 -65.24 -33.62
CA CYS A 177 -22.21 -64.28 -32.91
C CYS A 177 -21.19 -63.66 -33.89
N SER A 178 -21.03 -62.34 -33.84
CA SER A 178 -19.87 -61.62 -34.36
C SER A 178 -19.31 -60.70 -33.26
N PRO A 179 -17.98 -60.65 -33.07
CA PRO A 179 -17.35 -59.90 -31.98
C PRO A 179 -16.94 -58.47 -32.39
N LYS A 180 -16.92 -57.57 -31.39
CA LYS A 180 -16.24 -56.26 -31.33
C LYS A 180 -16.71 -55.16 -32.31
N THR A 181 -17.45 -54.20 -31.75
CA THR A 181 -17.35 -52.79 -32.13
C THR A 181 -17.38 -51.94 -30.85
N HIS A 182 -16.21 -51.46 -30.41
CA HIS A 182 -16.14 -50.25 -29.60
C HIS A 182 -16.66 -49.11 -30.48
N SER A 183 -17.87 -48.63 -30.21
CA SER A 183 -18.34 -47.34 -30.73
C SER A 183 -17.90 -46.25 -29.75
N PRO A 184 -17.17 -45.20 -30.19
CA PRO A 184 -17.02 -44.00 -29.40
C PRO A 184 -18.40 -43.37 -29.29
N ILE A 185 -18.92 -43.25 -28.07
CA ILE A 185 -20.08 -42.38 -27.82
C ILE A 185 -19.57 -40.95 -27.97
N GLU A 186 -19.76 -40.41 -29.17
CA GLU A 186 -19.63 -39.00 -29.48
C GLU A 186 -20.80 -38.31 -28.77
N ARG A 187 -20.59 -37.91 -27.51
CA ARG A 187 -21.56 -37.07 -26.80
C ARG A 187 -21.53 -35.70 -27.47
N LYS A 188 -22.48 -35.50 -28.38
CA LYS A 188 -22.85 -34.20 -28.93
C LYS A 188 -23.29 -33.31 -27.75
N ILE A 189 -22.41 -32.46 -27.26
CA ILE A 189 -22.79 -31.37 -26.36
C ILE A 189 -23.61 -30.41 -27.21
N ASP A 190 -24.91 -30.34 -26.95
CA ASP A 190 -25.79 -29.34 -27.55
C ASP A 190 -25.48 -27.99 -26.88
N PHE A 191 -24.93 -27.06 -27.64
CA PHE A 191 -24.62 -25.69 -27.20
C PHE A 191 -25.81 -24.72 -27.43
N ASN A 192 -27.04 -25.23 -27.48
CA ASN A 192 -28.24 -24.39 -27.70
C ASN A 192 -28.91 -23.88 -26.41
N ASP A 193 -28.16 -23.74 -25.31
CA ASP A 193 -28.60 -22.93 -24.15
C ASP A 193 -27.52 -21.92 -23.74
N LEU A 194 -26.87 -21.35 -24.76
CA LEU A 194 -26.04 -20.17 -24.58
C LEU A 194 -26.98 -18.96 -24.43
N GLU A 195 -26.77 -18.22 -23.32
CA GLU A 195 -27.10 -16.80 -23.18
C GLU A 195 -28.42 -16.40 -22.51
N SER A 196 -28.85 -17.13 -21.46
CA SER A 196 -29.80 -16.56 -20.49
C SER A 196 -29.07 -15.86 -19.33
N SER A 197 -28.83 -14.57 -19.54
CA SER A 197 -28.60 -13.49 -18.57
C SER A 197 -27.60 -13.72 -17.43
N ARG A 198 -26.30 -13.61 -17.73
CA ARG A 198 -25.35 -13.05 -16.74
C ARG A 198 -25.12 -11.59 -17.09
N GLN A 199 -25.87 -10.71 -16.44
CA GLN A 199 -25.66 -9.27 -16.51
C GLN A 199 -24.30 -8.97 -15.85
N PRO A 200 -23.34 -8.33 -16.53
CA PRO A 200 -22.12 -7.91 -15.88
C PRO A 200 -22.46 -6.87 -14.81
N LEU A 201 -21.89 -7.03 -13.62
CA LEU A 201 -21.85 -5.94 -12.64
C LEU A 201 -21.12 -4.76 -13.31
N SER A 202 -21.70 -3.58 -13.16
CA SER A 202 -21.44 -2.29 -13.82
C SER A 202 -19.99 -2.03 -14.27
N PRO A 203 -19.76 -1.29 -15.38
CA PRO A 203 -18.40 -0.94 -15.79
C PRO A 203 -17.67 -0.15 -14.69
N LEU A 204 -16.45 -0.61 -14.35
CA LEU A 204 -15.51 0.14 -13.51
C LEU A 204 -15.29 1.53 -14.11
N GLN A 205 -15.67 2.56 -13.37
CA GLN A 205 -15.47 3.95 -13.78
C GLN A 205 -13.98 4.24 -13.90
N HIS A 206 -13.53 4.51 -15.12
CA HIS A 206 -12.20 5.02 -15.40
C HIS A 206 -12.15 6.48 -14.94
N ASN A 207 -11.59 6.73 -13.76
CA ASN A 207 -11.20 8.09 -13.36
C ASN A 207 -9.89 8.43 -14.08
N SER A 208 -10.00 8.93 -15.32
CA SER A 208 -8.87 9.55 -16.03
C SER A 208 -9.26 10.94 -16.53
N PRO A 209 -8.44 11.99 -16.32
CA PRO A 209 -8.80 13.37 -16.66
C PRO A 209 -8.83 13.58 -18.18
N ASN A 210 -9.90 14.19 -18.66
CA ASN A 210 -10.17 14.47 -20.07
C ASN A 210 -9.17 15.55 -20.62
N PRO A 211 -8.48 15.34 -21.76
CA PRO A 211 -7.74 16.41 -22.41
C PRO A 211 -8.72 17.32 -23.15
N ARG A 212 -8.71 18.60 -22.78
CA ARG A 212 -9.53 19.66 -23.37
C ARG A 212 -9.18 19.82 -24.85
N LEU A 213 -10.10 19.45 -25.74
CA LEU A 213 -10.01 19.83 -27.15
C LEU A 213 -10.53 21.25 -27.32
N HIS A 214 -9.59 22.18 -27.49
CA HIS A 214 -9.87 23.50 -28.05
C HIS A 214 -10.34 23.34 -29.51
N LYS A 215 -11.46 23.96 -29.87
CA LYS A 215 -11.81 24.22 -31.27
C LYS A 215 -11.56 25.69 -31.59
N LYS A 216 -11.00 25.86 -32.78
CA LYS A 216 -10.60 27.08 -33.47
C LYS A 216 -11.82 27.83 -34.00
#